data_AF-R6KHI6-F1
#
_entry.id   AF-R6KHI6-F1
#
_cell.length_a   1.000
_cell.length_b   1.000
_cell.length_c   1.000
_cell.angle_alpha   90.00
_cell.angle_beta   90.00
_cell.angle_gamma   90.00
#
_symmetry.space_group_name_H-M   'P 1'
#
loop_
_entity.id
_entity.type
_entity.pdbx_description
1 polymer ?
#
loop_
_entity_poly.entity_id
_entity_poly.type
_entity_poly.pdbx_seq_one_letter_code
_entity_poly.pdbx_strand_id
1 'polypeptide(L)' 'MERVKYSKVEVKHGNSSKKFPVYEIYLDGMIVTKVSSEIEAVEMVSRWQEIYK' A
#
# COMPACT_ATOMS: atom_id res chain seq x y z
N MET A 1 10.54 4.65 20.74
CA MET A 1 10.34 4.48 19.29
C MET A 1 9.70 5.75 18.77
N GLU A 2 10.40 6.53 17.94
CA GLU A 2 9.81 7.70 17.28
C GLU A 2 8.69 7.24 16.35
N ARG A 3 7.51 7.89 16.46
CA ARG A 3 6.42 7.68 15.50
C ARG A 3 6.78 8.41 14.22
N VAL A 4 7.39 7.70 13.27
CA VAL A 4 7.60 8.19 11.90
C VAL A 4 6.20 8.42 11.30
N LYS A 5 5.86 9.70 11.06
CA LYS A 5 4.57 10.09 10.49
C LYS A 5 4.68 10.05 8.97
N TYR A 6 4.21 8.95 8.38
CA TYR A 6 4.14 8.79 6.93
C TYR A 6 3.05 9.67 6.37
N SER A 7 3.39 10.49 5.36
CA SER A 7 2.53 11.56 4.85
C SER A 7 1.82 11.18 3.55
N LYS A 8 2.29 10.12 2.86
CA LYS A 8 1.74 9.73 1.56
C LYS A 8 1.66 8.21 1.41
N VAL A 9 0.44 7.71 1.16
CA VAL A 9 0.16 6.31 0.83
C VAL A 9 -0.16 6.20 -0.65
N GLU A 10 0.50 5.31 -1.38
CA GLU A 10 0.30 5.11 -2.82
C GLU A 10 0.12 3.63 -3.15
N VAL A 11 -0.79 3.30 -4.08
CA VAL A 11 -0.95 1.94 -4.61
C VAL A 11 -0.43 1.93 -6.03
N LYS A 12 0.47 0.98 -6.36
CA LYS A 12 0.89 0.73 -7.73
C LYS A 12 0.51 -0.68 -8.14
N HIS A 13 0.01 -0.81 -9.36
CA HIS A 13 -0.22 -2.12 -9.96
C HIS A 13 1.10 -2.64 -10.54
N GLY A 14 1.63 -3.72 -9.98
CA GLY A 14 2.81 -4.37 -10.50
C GLY A 14 2.46 -5.09 -11.80
N ASN A 15 2.84 -4.51 -12.95
CA ASN A 15 2.68 -5.14 -14.27
C ASN A 15 3.72 -6.26 -14.48
N SER A 16 3.79 -7.20 -13.55
CA SER A 16 4.65 -8.38 -13.65
C SER A 16 3.96 -9.44 -14.50
N SER A 17 4.65 -9.99 -15.50
CA SER A 17 4.20 -11.16 -16.29
C SER A 17 4.05 -12.46 -15.48
N LYS A 18 4.11 -12.40 -14.15
CA LYS A 18 3.84 -13.52 -13.24
C LYS A 18 2.32 -13.61 -13.04
N LYS A 19 1.82 -14.85 -13.07
CA LYS A 19 0.41 -15.30 -13.03
C LYS A 19 -0.57 -14.65 -12.03
N PHE A 20 -0.14 -13.74 -11.17
CA PHE A 20 -1.00 -13.09 -10.17
C PHE A 20 -0.77 -11.58 -10.19
N PRO A 21 -1.83 -10.76 -10.35
CA PRO A 21 -1.72 -9.32 -10.18
C PRO A 21 -1.29 -9.04 -8.74
N VAL A 22 -0.19 -8.31 -8.57
CA VAL A 22 0.31 -7.91 -7.26
C VAL A 22 0.20 -6.39 -7.16
N TYR A 23 -0.63 -5.92 -6.25
CA TYR A 23 -0.75 -4.52 -5.88
C TYR A 23 0.28 -4.22 -4.80
N GLU A 24 1.16 -3.27 -5.08
CA GLU A 24 2.21 -2.84 -4.17
C GLU A 24 1.74 -1.59 -3.44
N ILE A 25 1.72 -1.65 -2.11
CA ILE A 25 1.35 -0.53 -1.26
C ILE A 25 2.63 0.15 -0.76
N TYR A 26 2.72 1.44 -1.00
CA TYR A 26 3.85 2.28 -0.62
C TYR A 26 3.47 3.27 0.47
N LEU A 27 4.36 3.44 1.45
CA LEU A 27 4.35 4.54 2.41
C LEU A 27 5.63 5.35 2.22
N ASP A 28 5.50 6.65 1.91
CA ASP A 28 6.62 7.55 1.60
C ASP A 28 7.64 6.96 0.61
N GLY A 29 7.14 6.28 -0.43
CA GLY A 29 7.97 5.67 -1.47
C GLY A 29 8.63 4.34 -1.08
N MET A 30 8.47 3.85 0.16
CA MET A 30 8.89 2.51 0.57
C MET A 30 7.76 1.49 0.40
N ILE A 31 8.08 0.33 -0.18
CA ILE A 31 7.12 -0.78 -0.27
C ILE A 31 6.91 -1.39 1.10
N VAL A 32 5.67 -1.37 1.58
CA VAL A 32 5.34 -1.87 2.92
C VAL A 32 4.68 -3.24 2.83
N THR A 33 3.83 -3.45 1.83
CA THR A 33 3.19 -4.74 1.60
C THR A 33 2.80 -4.92 0.14
N LYS A 34 2.47 -6.17 -0.20
CA LYS A 34 2.00 -6.60 -1.50
C LYS A 34 0.73 -7.43 -1.32
N VAL A 35 -0.32 -7.09 -2.04
CA VAL A 35 -1.61 -7.79 -1.98
C VAL A 35 -2.03 -8.26 -3.36
N SER A 36 -2.80 -9.34 -3.43
CA SER A 36 -3.23 -9.94 -4.71
C SER A 36 -4.58 -9.40 -5.22
N SER A 37 -5.22 -8.49 -4.47
CA SER A 37 -6.54 -7.94 -4.79
C SER A 37 -6.56 -6.42 -4.65
N GLU A 38 -7.22 -5.74 -5.59
CA GLU A 38 -7.40 -4.29 -5.55
C GLU A 38 -8.23 -3.85 -4.34
N ILE A 39 -9.31 -4.60 -4.04
CA ILE A 39 -10.20 -4.31 -2.92
C ILE A 39 -9.42 -4.34 -1.61
N GLU A 40 -8.59 -5.36 -1.42
CA GLU A 40 -7.73 -5.50 -0.25
C GLU A 40 -6.71 -4.33 -0.17
N ALA A 41 -6.14 -3.92 -1.31
CA ALA A 41 -5.23 -2.78 -1.36
C ALA A 41 -5.92 -1.48 -0.92
N VAL A 42 -7.11 -1.22 -1.46
CA VAL A 42 -7.88 0.00 -1.16
C VAL A 42 -8.31 0.01 0.31
N GLU A 43 -8.85 -1.08 0.84
CA GLU A 43 -9.24 -1.17 2.26
C GLU A 43 -8.05 -0.95 3.20
N MET A 44 -6.89 -1.54 2.90
CA MET A 44 -5.67 -1.33 3.69
C MET A 44 -5.24 0.13 3.70
N VAL A 45 -5.21 0.77 2.53
CA VAL A 45 -4.85 2.19 2.41
C VAL A 45 -5.84 3.08 3.13
N SER A 46 -7.15 2.84 3.00
CA SER A 46 -8.18 3.62 3.70
C SER A 46 -8.05 3.53 5.21
N ARG A 47 -7.82 2.33 5.77
CA ARG A 47 -7.59 2.15 7.21
C ARG A 47 -6.34 2.90 7.69
N TRP A 48 -5.27 2.85 6.91
CA TRP A 48 -4.04 3.57 7.26
C TRP A 48 -4.24 5.08 7.22
N GLN A 49 -4.90 5.60 6.19
CA GLN A 49 -5.22 7.03 6.10
C GLN A 49 -6.08 7.51 7.27
N GLU A 50 -7.01 6.69 7.78
CA GLU A 50 -7.81 7.02 8.96
C GLU A 50 -6.96 7.08 10.25
N ILE A 51 -5.99 6.18 10.40
CA ILE A 51 -5.07 6.16 11.55
C ILE A 51 -4.09 7.35 11.52
N TYR A 52 -3.70 7.82 10.33
CA TYR A 52 -2.76 8.92 10.15
C TYR A 52 -3.40 10.33 10.15
N LYS A 53 -4.74 10.44 10.28
CA LYS A 53 -5.41 11.73 10.56
C LYS A 53 -4.90 12.31 11.88
#